data_AF-A0A3S8ZTE9-F1
#
_entry.id   AF-A0A3S8ZTE9-F1
#
_cell.length_a   1.000
_cell.length_b   1.000
_cell.length_c   1.000
_cell.angle_alpha   90.00
_cell.angle_beta   90.00
_cell.angle_gamma   90.00
#
_symmetry.space_group_name_H-M   'P 1'
#
loop_
_entity.id
_entity.type
_entity.pdbx_description
1 polymer ?
#
loop_
_entity_poly.entity_id
_entity_poly.type
_entity_poly.pdbx_seq_one_letter_code
_entity_poly.pdbx_strand_id
1 'polypeptide(L)'
;MIASLTGLLLWGAAGAALASFGWKKNRFLVATGVLIILGSPWLLGLLSMPSLATVGLAFGLLLKQKLRPALAGWLLISGLALYLSALGFWAFDVYALGYAPQTLLIWCAISLALAWQQGHKALALCWLAALALFPLGVLESVNLWDALLDPIAMLTGAVTLLLCLKKK
;
A
#
# COMPACT_ATOMS: atom_id res chain seq x y z
N MET A 1 -7.34 -15.21 -10.62
CA MET A 1 -8.31 -14.55 -11.53
C MET A 1 -7.72 -13.22 -11.95
N ILE A 2 -7.43 -13.01 -13.24
CA ILE A 2 -6.90 -11.73 -13.73
C ILE A 2 -8.07 -10.74 -13.78
N ALA A 3 -8.11 -9.80 -12.84
CA ALA A 3 -9.10 -8.73 -12.86
C ALA A 3 -8.71 -7.72 -13.96
N SER A 4 -9.50 -7.65 -15.04
CA SER A 4 -9.23 -6.78 -16.18
C SER A 4 -9.32 -5.29 -15.80
N LEU A 5 -8.49 -4.44 -16.41
CA LEU A 5 -8.52 -2.97 -16.28
C LEU A 5 -9.94 -2.40 -16.51
N THR A 6 -10.70 -3.04 -17.40
CA THR A 6 -12.10 -2.75 -17.66
C THR A 6 -12.99 -2.91 -16.43
N GLY A 7 -12.73 -3.90 -15.59
CA GLY A 7 -13.44 -4.09 -14.32
C GLY A 7 -13.20 -2.93 -13.34
N LEU A 8 -11.95 -2.49 -13.18
CA LEU A 8 -11.62 -1.37 -12.29
C LEU A 8 -12.29 -0.06 -12.75
N LEU A 9 -12.25 0.22 -14.06
CA LEU A 9 -12.90 1.41 -14.62
C LEU A 9 -14.42 1.36 -14.49
N LEU A 10 -15.04 0.20 -14.71
CA LEU A 10 -16.49 0.03 -14.58
C LEU A 10 -16.96 0.24 -13.14
N TRP A 11 -16.29 -0.38 -12.17
CA TRP A 11 -16.64 -0.26 -10.74
C TRP A 11 -16.39 1.16 -10.21
N GLY A 12 -15.24 1.75 -10.54
CA GLY A 12 -14.89 3.11 -10.14
C GLY A 12 -15.82 4.16 -10.76
N ALA A 13 -16.11 4.07 -12.06
CA ALA A 13 -17.01 4.99 -12.74
C ALA A 13 -18.46 4.86 -12.26
N ALA A 14 -18.96 3.63 -12.06
CA ALA A 14 -20.32 3.40 -11.57
C ALA A 14 -20.52 3.96 -10.16
N GLY A 15 -19.57 3.69 -9.26
CA GLY A 15 -19.62 4.21 -7.89
C GLY A 15 -19.50 5.73 -7.82
N ALA A 16 -18.60 6.34 -8.61
CA ALA A 16 -18.42 7.80 -8.68
C ALA A 16 -19.64 8.51 -9.31
N ALA A 17 -20.26 7.91 -10.32
CA ALA A 17 -21.48 8.43 -10.93
C ALA A 17 -22.66 8.40 -9.94
N LEU A 18 -22.84 7.29 -9.20
CA LEU A 18 -23.88 7.18 -8.17
C LEU A 18 -23.66 8.15 -7.00
N ALA A 19 -22.42 8.29 -6.54
CA ALA A 19 -22.08 9.22 -5.46
C ALA A 19 -22.25 10.68 -5.88
N SER A 20 -21.85 11.05 -7.10
CA SER A 20 -21.98 12.42 -7.62
C SER A 20 -23.44 12.80 -7.86
N PHE A 21 -24.26 11.89 -8.40
CA PHE A 21 -25.70 12.11 -8.60
C PHE A 21 -26.47 12.20 -7.27
N GLY A 22 -26.05 11.42 -6.27
CA GLY A 22 -26.63 11.43 -4.93
C GLY A 22 -26.24 12.64 -4.06
N TRP A 23 -25.08 13.27 -4.33
CA TRP A 23 -24.40 14.21 -3.42
C TRP A 23 -25.28 15.32 -2.86
N LYS A 24 -26.18 15.89 -3.66
CA LYS A 24 -27.09 16.96 -3.25
C LYS A 24 -28.54 16.53 -3.01
N LYS A 25 -28.93 15.32 -3.46
CA LYS A 25 -30.34 14.90 -3.55
C LYS A 25 -30.70 13.70 -2.67
N ASN A 26 -29.78 12.76 -2.45
CA ASN A 26 -30.12 11.50 -1.80
C ASN A 26 -28.91 10.84 -1.13
N ARG A 27 -28.88 10.86 0.21
CA ARG A 27 -27.84 10.24 1.03
C ARG A 27 -27.72 8.72 0.82
N PHE A 28 -28.82 8.04 0.48
CA PHE A 28 -28.80 6.61 0.19
C PHE A 28 -28.00 6.32 -1.09
N LEU A 29 -28.19 7.11 -2.16
CA LEU A 29 -27.42 6.95 -3.41
C LEU A 29 -25.94 7.24 -3.20
N VAL A 30 -25.60 8.20 -2.35
CA VAL A 30 -24.20 8.46 -1.95
C VAL A 30 -23.63 7.25 -1.21
N ALA A 31 -24.35 6.73 -0.22
CA ALA A 31 -23.91 5.55 0.54
C ALA A 31 -23.73 4.34 -0.37
N THR A 32 -24.66 4.08 -1.29
CA THR A 32 -24.56 2.98 -2.26
C THR A 32 -23.39 3.18 -3.23
N GLY A 33 -23.16 4.39 -3.74
CA GLY A 33 -22.00 4.69 -4.59
C GLY A 33 -20.67 4.47 -3.85
N VAL A 34 -20.58 4.90 -2.60
CA VAL A 34 -19.42 4.65 -1.72
C VAL A 34 -19.24 3.16 -1.44
N LEU A 35 -20.32 2.43 -1.14
CA LEU A 35 -20.28 0.99 -0.92
C LEU A 35 -19.85 0.20 -2.16
N ILE A 36 -20.25 0.64 -3.35
CA ILE A 36 -19.82 0.04 -4.63
C ILE A 36 -18.31 0.26 -4.85
N ILE A 37 -17.80 1.45 -4.52
CA ILE A 37 -16.36 1.72 -4.58
C ILE A 37 -15.63 0.79 -3.59
N LEU A 38 -16.03 0.83 -2.32
CA LEU A 38 -15.40 0.07 -1.23
C LEU A 38 -15.52 -1.46 -1.39
N GLY A 39 -16.63 -1.93 -1.96
CA GLY A 39 -16.90 -3.35 -2.22
C GLY A 39 -16.40 -3.84 -3.58
N SER A 40 -15.72 -3.00 -4.36
CA SER A 40 -15.18 -3.45 -5.64
C SER A 40 -14.13 -4.54 -5.40
N PRO A 41 -14.12 -5.64 -6.17
CA PRO A 41 -13.13 -6.72 -6.01
C PRO A 41 -11.68 -6.24 -6.10
N TRP A 42 -11.45 -5.08 -6.72
CA TRP A 42 -10.16 -4.40 -6.74
C TRP A 42 -9.83 -3.69 -5.42
N LEU A 43 -10.75 -2.91 -4.83
CA LEU A 43 -10.52 -2.33 -3.51
C LEU A 43 -10.45 -3.43 -2.45
N LEU A 44 -11.33 -4.43 -2.53
CA LEU A 44 -11.27 -5.60 -1.67
C LEU A 44 -10.00 -6.42 -1.89
N GLY A 45 -9.43 -6.48 -3.09
CA GLY A 45 -8.11 -7.10 -3.34
C GLY A 45 -6.92 -6.23 -2.89
N LEU A 46 -7.06 -4.91 -2.95
CA LEU A 46 -6.12 -3.95 -2.34
C LEU A 46 -6.18 -3.99 -0.81
N LEU A 47 -7.34 -4.34 -0.25
CA LEU A 47 -7.65 -4.36 1.18
C LEU A 47 -7.69 -5.79 1.77
N SER A 48 -7.57 -6.85 0.96
CA SER A 48 -7.93 -8.23 1.35
C SER A 48 -7.02 -8.80 2.43
N MET A 49 -5.81 -8.29 2.53
CA MET A 49 -4.94 -8.39 3.71
C MET A 49 -4.08 -7.13 3.68
N PRO A 50 -4.14 -6.23 4.69
CA PRO A 50 -3.15 -5.18 4.76
C PRO A 50 -1.77 -5.84 4.77
N SER A 51 -0.84 -5.33 3.98
CA SER A 51 0.53 -5.82 4.06
C SER A 51 1.01 -5.66 5.50
N LEU A 52 1.99 -6.48 5.90
CA LEU A 52 2.59 -6.34 7.22
C LEU A 52 3.17 -4.92 7.40
N ALA A 53 3.52 -4.22 6.32
CA ALA A 53 3.87 -2.81 6.39
C ALA A 53 2.74 -1.91 6.90
N THR A 54 1.52 -2.05 6.37
CA THR A 54 0.36 -1.27 6.83
C THR A 54 -0.03 -1.62 8.25
N VAL A 55 0.07 -2.90 8.63
CA VAL A 55 -0.10 -3.33 10.03
C VAL A 55 0.91 -2.62 10.94
N GLY A 56 2.19 -2.62 10.55
CA GLY A 56 3.25 -1.96 11.30
C GLY A 56 3.06 -0.44 11.43
N LEU A 57 2.62 0.23 10.36
CA LEU A 57 2.28 1.65 10.36
C LEU A 57 1.06 1.94 11.25
N ALA A 58 0.02 1.10 11.19
CA ALA A 58 -1.17 1.24 12.03
C ALA A 58 -0.82 1.09 13.51
N PHE A 59 0.01 0.11 13.89
CA PHE A 59 0.54 0.01 15.25
C PHE A 59 1.37 1.23 15.65
N GLY A 60 2.22 1.74 14.75
CA GLY A 60 2.94 2.99 14.98
C GLY A 60 2.01 4.16 15.29
N LEU A 61 0.90 4.29 14.54
CA LEU A 61 -0.13 5.32 14.78
C LEU A 61 -0.82 5.14 16.14
N LEU A 62 -1.17 3.91 16.53
CA LEU A 62 -1.72 3.61 17.87
C LEU A 62 -0.75 4.02 18.98
N LEU A 63 0.56 3.86 18.74
CA LEU A 63 1.63 4.33 19.62
C LEU A 63 1.96 5.82 19.47
N LYS A 64 1.14 6.58 18.75
CA LYS A 64 1.30 8.02 18.47
C LYS A 64 2.64 8.36 17.80
N GLN A 65 3.25 7.42 17.09
CA GLN A 65 4.49 7.62 16.37
C GLN A 65 4.20 8.39 15.07
N LYS A 66 4.84 9.55 14.92
CA LYS A 66 4.76 10.33 13.68
C LYS A 66 5.75 9.76 12.68
N LEU A 67 5.27 9.43 11.48
CA LEU A 67 6.12 9.01 10.38
C LEU A 67 7.13 10.12 10.05
N ARG A 68 8.41 9.76 10.00
CA ARG A 68 9.49 10.73 9.77
C ARG A 68 9.73 10.91 8.26
N PRO A 69 10.17 12.10 7.80
CA PRO A 69 10.21 12.43 6.37
C PRO A 69 11.04 11.47 5.50
N ALA A 70 12.19 10.99 6.01
CA ALA A 70 13.04 10.09 5.24
C ALA A 70 12.40 8.70 5.04
N LEU A 71 11.80 8.12 6.08
CA LEU A 71 11.03 6.87 5.92
C LEU A 71 9.77 7.09 5.07
N ALA A 72 9.09 8.23 5.21
CA ALA A 72 7.95 8.59 4.37
C ALA A 72 8.33 8.69 2.88
N GLY A 73 9.47 9.32 2.57
CA GLY A 73 10.01 9.38 1.22
C GLY A 73 10.44 8.03 0.70
N TRP A 74 11.02 7.18 1.54
CA TRP A 74 11.38 5.82 1.17
C TRP A 74 10.15 4.99 0.77
N LEU A 75 9.07 5.03 1.57
CA LEU A 75 7.81 4.36 1.26
C LEU A 75 7.19 4.87 -0.05
N LEU A 76 7.22 6.20 -0.27
CA LEU A 76 6.69 6.80 -1.48
C LEU A 76 7.48 6.38 -2.72
N ILE A 77 8.81 6.53 -2.70
CA ILE A 77 9.68 6.21 -3.84
C ILE A 77 9.59 4.72 -4.16
N SER A 78 9.64 3.87 -3.15
CA SER A 78 9.52 2.42 -3.33
C SER A 78 8.16 2.04 -3.91
N GLY A 79 7.08 2.65 -3.43
CA GLY A 79 5.73 2.37 -3.93
C GLY A 79 5.54 2.85 -5.36
N LEU A 80 6.02 4.05 -5.69
CA LEU A 80 6.01 4.54 -7.08
C LEU A 80 6.80 3.60 -7.98
N ALA A 81 7.99 3.18 -7.56
CA ALA A 81 8.81 2.28 -8.34
C ALA A 81 8.13 0.93 -8.60
N LEU A 82 7.53 0.38 -7.55
CA LEU A 82 6.81 -0.88 -7.62
C LEU A 82 5.57 -0.79 -8.51
N TYR A 83 4.67 0.17 -8.22
CA TYR A 83 3.36 0.22 -8.88
C TYR A 83 3.41 0.81 -10.29
N LEU A 84 4.30 1.75 -10.58
CA LEU A 84 4.48 2.21 -11.97
C LEU A 84 5.04 1.09 -12.85
N SER A 85 5.97 0.29 -12.30
CA SER A 85 6.49 -0.89 -12.99
C SER A 85 5.39 -1.94 -13.21
N ALA A 86 4.60 -2.27 -12.17
CA ALA A 86 3.49 -3.23 -12.30
C ALA A 86 2.39 -2.77 -13.29
N LEU A 87 2.21 -1.46 -13.47
CA LEU A 87 1.30 -0.88 -14.47
C LEU A 87 1.90 -0.84 -15.88
N GLY A 88 3.15 -1.28 -16.06
CA GLY A 88 3.83 -1.32 -17.37
C GLY A 88 4.36 0.03 -17.83
N PHE A 89 4.49 1.03 -16.94
CA PHE A 89 5.10 2.31 -17.31
C PHE A 89 6.61 2.23 -17.51
N TRP A 90 7.26 1.17 -16.99
CA TRP A 90 8.70 0.93 -17.13
C TRP A 90 8.98 -0.39 -17.83
N ALA A 91 10.04 -0.43 -18.62
CA ALA A 91 10.49 -1.66 -19.28
C ALA A 91 11.09 -2.68 -18.30
N PHE A 92 11.58 -2.22 -17.14
CA PHE A 92 12.09 -3.07 -16.08
C PHE A 92 10.97 -3.42 -15.09
N ASP A 93 10.77 -4.73 -14.87
CA ASP A 93 9.76 -5.25 -13.96
C ASP A 93 10.31 -5.36 -12.53
N VAL A 94 10.12 -4.28 -11.76
CA VAL A 94 10.46 -4.20 -10.33
C VAL A 94 9.58 -5.14 -9.51
N TYR A 95 8.33 -5.37 -9.93
CA TYR A 95 7.40 -6.26 -9.24
C TYR A 95 7.87 -7.72 -9.32
N ALA A 96 8.49 -8.11 -10.45
CA ALA A 96 9.07 -9.43 -10.62
C ALA A 96 10.20 -9.76 -9.62
N LEU A 97 10.90 -8.74 -9.09
CA LEU A 97 11.94 -8.95 -8.08
C LEU A 97 11.40 -9.61 -6.81
N GLY A 98 10.12 -9.43 -6.49
CA GLY A 98 9.51 -10.03 -5.31
C GLY A 98 9.30 -11.55 -5.41
N TYR A 99 9.41 -12.14 -6.60
CA TYR A 99 9.50 -13.61 -6.79
C TYR A 99 10.93 -14.14 -6.56
N ALA A 100 11.94 -13.26 -6.62
CA ALA A 100 13.35 -13.57 -6.42
C ALA A 100 13.88 -12.88 -5.14
N PRO A 101 13.55 -13.40 -3.95
CA PRO A 101 13.66 -12.67 -2.67
C PRO A 101 15.08 -12.21 -2.33
N GLN A 102 16.11 -12.89 -2.84
CA GLN A 102 17.52 -12.51 -2.65
C GLN A 102 17.80 -11.08 -3.14
N THR A 103 17.22 -10.70 -4.28
CA THR A 103 17.38 -9.34 -4.85
C THR A 103 16.70 -8.28 -3.99
N LEU A 104 15.62 -8.64 -3.29
CA LEU A 104 14.89 -7.77 -2.40
C LEU A 104 15.56 -7.53 -1.05
N LEU A 105 16.56 -8.33 -0.68
CA LEU A 105 17.21 -8.23 0.63
C LEU A 105 17.87 -6.87 0.85
N ILE A 106 18.40 -6.24 -0.20
CA ILE A 106 18.97 -4.89 -0.12
C ILE A 106 17.90 -3.87 0.26
N TRP A 107 16.74 -3.91 -0.43
CA TRP A 107 15.61 -3.06 -0.10
C TRP A 107 15.16 -3.28 1.35
N CYS A 108 15.06 -4.55 1.76
CA CYS A 108 14.67 -4.91 3.11
C CYS A 108 15.65 -4.39 4.17
N ALA A 109 16.96 -4.51 3.93
CA ALA A 109 17.98 -4.00 4.84
C ALA A 109 17.88 -2.47 5.00
N ILE A 110 17.68 -1.73 3.92
CA ILE A 110 17.48 -0.27 3.95
C ILE A 110 16.19 0.08 4.69
N SER A 111 15.08 -0.59 4.36
CA SER A 111 13.78 -0.42 5.02
C SER A 111 13.89 -0.64 6.54
N LEU A 112 14.49 -1.75 6.97
CA LEU A 112 14.69 -2.08 8.38
C LEU A 112 15.59 -1.05 9.08
N ALA A 113 16.71 -0.67 8.46
CA ALA A 113 17.63 0.32 9.02
C ALA A 113 16.93 1.68 9.21
N LEU A 114 16.22 2.15 8.18
CA LEU A 114 15.49 3.42 8.25
C LEU A 114 14.39 3.39 9.32
N ALA A 115 13.58 2.34 9.36
CA ALA A 115 12.53 2.20 10.37
C ALA A 115 13.11 2.16 11.78
N TRP A 116 14.16 1.37 12.01
CA TRP A 116 14.81 1.25 13.31
C TRP A 116 15.43 2.57 13.78
N GLN A 117 16.25 3.21 12.94
CA GLN A 117 16.92 4.48 13.25
C GLN A 117 15.92 5.61 13.52
N GLN A 118 14.74 5.58 12.88
CA GLN A 118 13.71 6.60 13.03
C GLN A 118 12.68 6.28 14.13
N GLY A 119 12.87 5.18 14.85
CA GLY A 119 12.04 4.79 16.00
C GLY A 119 10.75 4.04 15.64
N HIS A 120 10.57 3.65 14.38
CA HIS A 120 9.39 2.91 13.87
C HIS A 120 9.54 1.41 14.09
N LYS A 121 9.70 1.00 15.36
CA LYS A 121 9.97 -0.39 15.74
C LYS A 121 8.86 -1.36 15.33
N ALA A 122 7.59 -0.94 15.42
CA ALA A 122 6.46 -1.78 15.02
C ALA A 122 6.53 -2.13 13.53
N LEU A 123 6.81 -1.14 12.68
CA LEU A 123 7.01 -1.35 11.25
C LEU A 123 8.20 -2.28 10.95
N ALA A 124 9.34 -2.03 11.62
CA ALA A 124 10.53 -2.88 11.45
C ALA A 124 10.24 -4.34 11.83
N LEU A 125 9.53 -4.58 12.95
CA LEU A 125 9.15 -5.91 13.39
C LEU A 125 8.19 -6.59 12.40
N CYS A 126 7.22 -5.86 11.85
CA CYS A 126 6.31 -6.40 10.86
C CYS A 126 7.03 -6.76 9.55
N TRP A 127 8.01 -5.96 9.09
CA TRP A 127 8.86 -6.32 7.95
C TRP A 127 9.75 -7.53 8.23
N LEU A 128 10.32 -7.65 9.44
CA LEU A 128 11.04 -8.86 9.85
C LEU A 128 10.14 -10.09 9.86
N ALA A 129 8.90 -9.95 10.35
CA ALA A 129 7.92 -11.03 10.33
C ALA A 129 7.59 -11.45 8.89
N ALA A 130 7.41 -10.50 7.96
CA ALA A 130 7.21 -10.80 6.55
C ALA A 130 8.36 -11.64 5.99
N LEU A 131 9.61 -11.23 6.23
CA LEU A 131 10.80 -11.97 5.80
C LEU A 131 10.92 -13.36 6.41
N ALA A 132 10.54 -13.52 7.68
CA ALA A 132 10.59 -14.81 8.35
C ALA A 132 9.48 -15.76 7.87
N LEU A 133 8.29 -15.24 7.59
CA LEU A 133 7.12 -16.02 7.17
C LEU A 133 7.12 -16.36 5.68
N PHE A 134 7.75 -15.54 4.84
CA PHE A 134 7.82 -15.76 3.40
C PHE A 134 8.42 -17.12 2.98
N PRO A 135 9.61 -17.54 3.45
CA PRO A 135 10.17 -18.85 3.08
C PRO A 135 9.39 -20.03 3.66
N LEU A 136 8.54 -19.80 4.68
CA LEU A 136 7.68 -20.83 5.28
C LEU A 136 6.40 -21.07 4.47
N GLY A 137 6.13 -20.27 3.44
CA GLY A 137 4.90 -20.37 2.64
C GLY A 137 3.63 -20.04 3.42
N VAL A 138 3.75 -19.31 4.54
CA VAL A 138 2.62 -18.93 5.40
C VAL A 138 1.88 -17.72 4.84
N LEU A 139 2.56 -16.88 4.08
CA LEU A 139 1.96 -15.70 3.45
C LEU A 139 1.07 -16.12 2.27
N GLU A 140 -0.05 -15.41 2.10
CA GLU A 140 -1.01 -15.69 1.02
C GLU A 140 -0.39 -15.54 -0.37
N SER A 141 0.43 -14.49 -0.56
CA SER A 141 1.13 -14.24 -1.81
C SER A 141 2.50 -14.89 -1.85
N VAL A 142 2.83 -15.45 -3.01
CA VAL A 142 4.17 -15.94 -3.35
C VAL A 142 5.10 -14.81 -3.81
N ASN A 143 4.62 -13.56 -3.89
CA ASN A 143 5.43 -12.38 -4.15
C ASN A 143 5.69 -11.61 -2.84
N LEU A 144 6.97 -11.47 -2.48
CA LEU A 144 7.36 -10.85 -1.21
C LEU A 144 6.94 -9.37 -1.12
N TRP A 145 6.81 -8.66 -2.24
CA TRP A 145 6.36 -7.27 -2.24
C TRP A 145 5.01 -7.10 -1.57
N ASP A 146 4.08 -8.02 -1.80
CA ASP A 146 2.71 -7.91 -1.30
C ASP A 146 2.64 -7.93 0.24
N ALA A 147 3.64 -8.52 0.89
CA ALA A 147 3.78 -8.50 2.35
C ALA A 147 4.58 -7.29 2.89
N LEU A 148 5.45 -6.71 2.06
CA LEU A 148 6.39 -5.66 2.46
C LEU A 148 5.93 -4.25 2.12
N LEU A 149 5.10 -4.06 1.10
CA LEU A 149 4.67 -2.75 0.67
C LEU A 149 3.33 -2.84 -0.05
N ASP A 150 2.36 -2.07 0.43
CA ASP A 150 1.07 -1.91 -0.23
C ASP A 150 0.80 -0.43 -0.61
N PRO A 151 -0.25 -0.14 -1.40
CA PRO A 151 -0.59 1.22 -1.76
C PRO A 151 -0.93 2.12 -0.57
N ILE A 152 -1.41 1.57 0.55
CA ILE A 152 -1.74 2.34 1.76
C ILE A 152 -0.45 2.85 2.42
N ALA A 153 0.57 1.99 2.55
CA ALA A 153 1.86 2.37 3.08
C ALA A 153 2.54 3.45 2.21
N MET A 154 2.48 3.32 0.88
CA MET A 154 2.95 4.34 -0.06
C MET A 154 2.22 5.68 0.13
N LEU A 155 0.89 5.67 0.15
CA LEU A 155 0.06 6.87 0.30
C LEU A 155 0.28 7.55 1.66
N THR A 156 0.50 6.76 2.72
CA THR A 156 0.85 7.28 4.05
C THR A 156 2.16 8.08 4.01
N GLY A 157 3.15 7.58 3.26
CA GLY A 157 4.38 8.30 2.96
C GLY A 157 4.13 9.62 2.22
N ALA A 158 3.32 9.58 1.15
CA ALA A 158 2.97 10.76 0.36
C ALA A 158 2.29 11.86 1.19
N VAL A 159 1.25 11.49 1.94
CA VAL A 159 0.50 12.42 2.80
C VAL A 159 1.41 13.04 3.85
N THR A 160 2.27 12.24 4.48
CA THR A 160 3.21 12.74 5.50
C THR A 160 4.15 13.79 4.92
N LEU A 161 4.71 13.56 3.73
CA LEU A 161 5.58 14.52 3.06
C LEU A 161 4.84 15.81 2.71
N LEU A 162 3.62 15.73 2.18
CA LEU A 162 2.79 16.91 1.89
C LEU A 162 2.52 17.73 3.16
N LEU A 163 2.24 17.08 4.28
CA LEU A 163 2.05 17.75 5.57
C LEU A 163 3.34 18.38 6.10
N CYS A 164 4.50 17.78 5.84
CA CYS A 164 5.80 18.38 6.18
C CYS A 164 6.12 19.61 5.34
N LEU A 165 5.76 19.62 4.05
CA LEU A 165 5.96 20.76 3.16
C LEU A 165 5.08 21.95 3.56
N LYS A 166 3.83 21.72 3.96
CA LYS A 166 2.90 22.78 4.41
C LYS A 166 3.27 23.44 5.74
N LYS A 167 4.18 22.84 6.52
CA LYS A 167 4.62 23.36 7.83
C LYS A 167 5.87 24.23 7.73
N LYS A 168 6.48 24.33 6.56
CA LYS A 168 7.58 25.25 6.26
C LYS A 168 7.02 26.51 5.61
#